data_AF-A9AUV2-F1
#
_entry.id   AF-A9AUV2-F1
#
_cell.length_a   1.000
_cell.length_b   1.000
_cell.length_c   1.000
_cell.angle_alpha   90.00
_cell.angle_beta   90.00
_cell.angle_gamma   90.00
#
_symmetry.space_group_name_H-M   'P 1'
#
loop_
_entity.id
_entity.type
_entity.pdbx_description
1 polymer ?
#
loop_
_entity_poly.entity_id
_entity_poly.type
_entity_poly.pdbx_seq_one_letter_code
_entity_poly.pdbx_strand_id
1 'polypeptide(L)'
;MVGCTQPGGLNLQSLTQTPANATVSGSNPSTQPSSPSQTNVTGQPTQIQVPTVVVDGPTSQVNSTSVPVEPSSVVPTVVLTPPPSGNAAWEAQKVDVQQFAEPIAYDAPGAVMLWWYDPISGQYVGLGWVRSPLIASGEFRLRWSALAALAIPYTINVDYGLSLEPSVIQRIRRAGYSGDVIETFVYLAPDITPQ
;
A
#
# COMPACT_ATOMS: atom_id res chain seq x y z
N MET A 1 -57.01 -9.00 26.37
CA MET A 1 -55.77 -8.96 27.18
C MET A 1 -55.04 -10.29 27.00
N VAL A 2 -53.70 -10.24 27.07
CA VAL A 2 -52.71 -11.30 27.42
C VAL A 2 -53.34 -12.66 27.82
N GLY A 3 -53.02 -13.83 27.25
CA GLY A 3 -51.83 -14.28 26.52
C GLY A 3 -50.97 -15.18 27.42
N CYS A 4 -50.66 -16.43 27.00
CA CYS A 4 -49.50 -17.26 27.45
C CYS A 4 -49.68 -18.74 27.06
N THR A 5 -48.95 -19.21 26.04
CA THR A 5 -48.56 -20.63 25.88
C THR A 5 -47.35 -20.76 24.95
N GLN A 6 -46.15 -20.89 25.50
CA GLN A 6 -45.05 -21.66 24.89
C GLN A 6 -43.97 -21.99 25.94
N PRO A 7 -43.60 -23.27 26.15
CA PRO A 7 -42.50 -23.66 27.03
C PRO A 7 -41.17 -23.79 26.26
N GLY A 8 -40.02 -23.72 26.96
CA GLY A 8 -38.72 -24.12 26.41
C GLY A 8 -37.58 -23.09 26.49
N GLY A 9 -37.45 -22.36 27.59
CA GLY A 9 -36.30 -21.47 27.84
C GLY A 9 -35.21 -22.13 28.70
N LEU A 10 -33.98 -22.11 28.19
CA LEU A 10 -32.68 -22.07 28.91
C LEU A 10 -32.56 -22.77 30.28
N ASN A 11 -31.78 -23.85 30.34
CA ASN A 11 -31.24 -24.41 31.58
C ASN A 11 -29.69 -24.28 31.60
N LEU A 12 -29.17 -23.41 32.46
CA LEU A 12 -27.75 -23.32 32.82
C LEU A 12 -27.60 -23.06 34.34
N GLN A 13 -27.98 -24.06 35.13
CA GLN A 13 -27.59 -24.23 36.53
C GLN A 13 -27.22 -25.73 36.69
N SER A 14 -26.13 -26.16 37.31
CA SER A 14 -25.52 -25.67 38.56
C SER A 14 -24.07 -26.17 38.76
N LEU A 15 -23.23 -25.32 39.38
CA LEU A 15 -22.38 -25.58 40.58
C LEU A 15 -21.59 -26.92 40.65
N THR A 16 -20.27 -26.95 40.86
CA THR A 16 -19.49 -26.50 42.06
C THR A 16 -17.97 -26.35 41.69
N GLN A 17 -17.00 -25.89 42.50
CA GLN A 17 -16.92 -25.30 43.86
C GLN A 17 -15.65 -24.40 44.00
N THR A 18 -15.51 -23.68 45.11
CA THR A 18 -14.34 -22.91 45.61
C THR A 18 -13.99 -23.40 47.05
N PRO A 19 -12.91 -22.96 47.75
CA PRO A 19 -11.85 -21.98 47.42
C PRO A 19 -10.40 -22.39 47.76
N ALA A 20 -9.43 -21.58 47.32
CA ALA A 20 -8.21 -21.30 48.08
C ALA A 20 -7.85 -19.80 47.91
N ASN A 21 -7.93 -19.02 48.99
CA ASN A 21 -7.62 -17.59 48.97
C ASN A 21 -6.29 -17.31 49.70
N ALA A 22 -5.38 -16.61 49.04
CA ALA A 22 -4.35 -15.80 49.67
C ALA A 22 -4.30 -14.46 48.93
N THR A 23 -4.73 -13.40 49.61
CA THR A 23 -4.82 -12.03 49.08
C THR A 23 -3.53 -11.26 49.32
N VAL A 24 -3.17 -10.33 48.42
CA VAL A 24 -2.48 -9.02 48.60
C VAL A 24 -1.88 -8.66 47.22
N SER A 25 -2.56 -7.86 46.40
CA SER A 25 -2.58 -6.37 46.36
C SER A 25 -1.52 -5.81 45.41
N GLY A 26 -1.97 -5.22 44.30
CA GLY A 26 -1.11 -4.63 43.26
C GLY A 26 -1.96 -4.04 42.12
N SER A 27 -2.01 -2.70 42.07
CA SER A 27 -2.90 -1.90 41.22
C SER A 27 -2.86 -2.22 39.71
N ASN A 28 -4.03 -2.17 39.08
CA ASN A 28 -4.21 -2.22 37.62
C ASN A 28 -3.89 -0.85 36.96
N PRO A 29 -2.89 -0.73 36.07
CA PRO A 29 -2.71 0.45 35.23
C PRO A 29 -3.37 0.22 33.86
N SER A 30 -4.58 0.75 33.68
CA SER A 30 -5.18 0.88 32.34
C SER A 30 -4.43 1.94 31.55
N THR A 31 -3.49 1.53 30.69
CA THR A 31 -2.72 2.41 29.81
C THR A 31 -3.45 2.61 28.48
N GLN A 32 -4.38 3.57 28.48
CA GLN A 32 -4.98 4.10 27.26
C GLN A 32 -3.91 4.84 26.41
N PRO A 33 -3.79 4.57 25.09
CA PRO A 33 -2.92 5.34 24.22
C PRO A 33 -3.45 6.77 24.07
N SER A 34 -2.67 7.75 24.54
CA SER A 34 -2.98 9.18 24.35
C SER A 34 -2.63 9.61 22.92
N SER A 35 -3.61 10.20 22.23
CA SER A 35 -3.43 10.80 20.90
C SER A 35 -2.45 11.99 20.98
N PRO A 36 -1.51 12.16 20.02
CA PRO A 36 -0.59 13.29 20.03
C PRO A 36 -1.32 14.61 19.71
N SER A 37 -1.25 15.56 20.65
CA SER A 37 -1.76 16.92 20.44
C SER A 37 -0.98 17.64 19.34
N GLN A 38 -1.67 18.17 18.33
CA GLN A 38 -1.05 19.04 17.34
C GLN A 38 -0.62 20.37 17.97
N THR A 39 0.68 20.66 17.94
CA THR A 39 1.20 22.00 18.25
C THR A 39 1.12 22.86 16.99
N ASN A 40 0.20 23.81 16.95
CA ASN A 40 0.16 24.82 15.89
C ASN A 40 1.37 25.76 16.01
N VAL A 41 2.40 25.51 15.21
CA VAL A 41 3.48 26.46 14.95
C VAL A 41 3.11 27.36 13.77
N THR A 42 2.62 28.56 14.08
CA THR A 42 2.36 29.63 13.10
C THR A 42 3.69 30.16 12.54
N GLY A 43 4.20 29.52 11.49
CA GLY A 43 5.36 29.98 10.72
C GLY A 43 4.94 30.91 9.58
N GLN A 44 5.23 32.20 9.73
CA GLN A 44 5.07 33.19 8.65
C GLN A 44 6.07 32.90 7.51
N PRO A 45 5.67 32.92 6.21
CA PRO A 45 6.61 32.69 5.12
C PRO A 45 7.57 33.88 4.96
N THR A 46 8.86 33.63 5.19
CA THR A 46 9.93 34.61 4.94
C THR A 46 10.12 34.78 3.43
N GLN A 47 9.87 35.99 2.93
CA GLN A 47 10.05 36.34 1.52
C GLN A 47 11.54 36.39 1.15
N ILE A 48 11.94 35.61 0.15
CA ILE A 48 13.30 35.66 -0.42
C ILE A 48 13.43 36.95 -1.23
N GLN A 49 14.40 37.79 -0.87
CA GLN A 49 14.76 38.99 -1.64
C GLN A 49 15.83 38.64 -2.69
N VAL A 50 15.62 39.07 -3.93
CA VAL A 50 16.61 39.01 -5.02
C VAL A 50 17.29 40.38 -5.13
N PRO A 51 18.63 40.47 -5.19
CA PRO A 51 19.30 41.76 -5.29
C PRO A 51 19.16 42.38 -6.69
N THR A 52 18.75 43.64 -6.73
CA THR A 52 18.69 44.47 -7.94
C THR A 52 20.11 44.90 -8.36
N VAL A 53 20.47 44.68 -9.62
CA VAL A 53 21.66 45.27 -10.26
C VAL A 53 21.19 46.41 -11.19
N VAL A 54 21.90 47.54 -11.19
CA VAL A 54 21.56 48.74 -11.99
C VAL A 54 22.84 49.32 -12.60
N VAL A 55 22.71 50.00 -13.76
CA VAL A 55 23.72 50.85 -14.43
C VAL A 55 24.80 50.04 -15.21
N ASP A 56 25.21 50.35 -16.45
CA ASP A 56 25.09 51.57 -17.27
C ASP A 56 24.80 51.32 -18.78
N GLY A 57 24.61 52.39 -19.57
CA GLY A 57 24.41 52.37 -21.04
C GLY A 57 25.71 52.26 -21.88
N PRO A 58 25.70 52.56 -23.20
CA PRO A 58 25.01 53.72 -23.80
C PRO A 58 24.12 53.47 -25.05
N THR A 59 23.48 54.55 -25.46
CA THR A 59 22.47 54.76 -26.53
C THR A 59 22.71 54.18 -27.92
N SER A 60 21.61 53.76 -28.59
CA SER A 60 21.33 54.10 -30.00
C SER A 60 19.84 54.05 -30.37
N GLN A 61 19.31 55.26 -30.65
CA GLN A 61 18.27 55.65 -31.61
C GLN A 61 16.89 54.95 -31.69
N VAL A 62 15.86 55.79 -31.71
CA VAL A 62 14.43 55.45 -31.72
C VAL A 62 13.92 55.16 -33.13
N ASN A 63 13.13 54.11 -33.31
CA ASN A 63 12.20 54.00 -34.45
C ASN A 63 10.91 53.27 -34.03
N SER A 64 9.90 54.03 -33.63
CA SER A 64 8.67 53.52 -33.01
C SER A 64 7.66 53.04 -34.07
N THR A 65 7.56 51.73 -34.26
CA THR A 65 6.38 51.10 -34.91
C THR A 65 5.64 50.29 -33.86
N SER A 66 4.58 50.87 -33.29
CA SER A 66 3.76 50.23 -32.28
C SER A 66 2.84 49.17 -32.90
N VAL A 67 3.27 47.91 -32.90
CA VAL A 67 2.39 46.76 -33.08
C VAL A 67 1.88 46.35 -31.68
N PRO A 68 0.55 46.22 -31.44
CA PRO A 68 0.05 45.63 -30.21
C PRO A 68 0.51 44.16 -30.14
N VAL A 69 1.51 43.89 -29.30
CA VAL A 69 1.90 42.51 -28.98
C VAL A 69 0.92 42.03 -27.91
N GLU A 70 -0.10 41.30 -28.35
CA GLU A 70 -0.97 40.58 -27.43
C GLU A 70 -0.12 39.63 -26.58
N PRO A 71 -0.17 39.70 -25.24
CA PRO A 71 0.57 38.79 -24.40
C PRO A 71 -0.07 37.40 -24.51
N SER A 72 0.47 36.57 -25.41
CA SER A 72 0.17 35.14 -25.47
C SER A 72 0.49 34.50 -24.12
N SER A 73 -0.53 34.42 -23.27
CA SER A 73 -0.48 33.76 -21.99
C SER A 73 -0.39 32.26 -22.24
N VAL A 74 0.83 31.75 -22.41
CA VAL A 74 1.10 30.32 -22.55
C VAL A 74 0.87 29.67 -21.20
N VAL A 75 -0.40 29.38 -20.91
CA VAL A 75 -0.78 28.52 -19.80
C VAL A 75 -0.07 27.18 -20.04
N PRO A 76 0.76 26.69 -19.11
CA PRO A 76 1.35 25.37 -19.25
C PRO A 76 0.23 24.35 -19.18
N THR A 77 -0.14 23.76 -20.32
CA THR A 77 -1.08 22.65 -20.39
C THR A 77 -0.47 21.47 -19.62
N VAL A 78 -0.86 21.32 -18.37
CA VAL A 78 -0.55 20.13 -17.57
C VAL A 78 -1.32 18.97 -18.20
N VAL A 79 -0.65 18.25 -19.10
CA VAL A 79 -1.17 16.98 -19.61
C VAL A 79 -1.14 16.00 -18.46
N LEU A 80 -2.28 15.88 -17.78
CA LEU A 80 -2.53 14.80 -16.83
C LEU A 80 -2.57 13.50 -17.62
N THR A 81 -1.43 12.82 -17.72
CA THR A 81 -1.36 11.44 -18.17
C THR A 81 -2.36 10.63 -17.32
N PRO A 82 -3.25 9.82 -17.94
CA PRO A 82 -4.12 8.95 -17.17
C PRO A 82 -3.30 8.10 -16.20
N PRO A 83 -3.79 7.81 -14.97
CA PRO A 83 -3.10 6.90 -14.08
C PRO A 83 -2.78 5.60 -14.82
N PRO A 84 -1.54 5.07 -14.70
CA PRO A 84 -1.20 3.82 -15.35
C PRO A 84 -2.18 2.71 -14.93
N SER A 85 -2.55 1.84 -15.86
CA SER A 85 -3.35 0.65 -15.56
C SER A 85 -2.69 -0.17 -14.45
N GLY A 86 -3.43 -1.02 -13.74
CA GLY A 86 -2.92 -1.72 -12.56
C GLY A 86 -1.56 -2.40 -12.76
N ASN A 87 -1.41 -3.12 -13.88
CA ASN A 87 -0.12 -3.68 -14.31
C ASN A 87 0.96 -2.61 -14.54
N ALA A 88 0.70 -1.54 -15.30
CA ALA A 88 1.70 -0.51 -15.57
C ALA A 88 2.13 0.25 -14.29
N ALA A 89 1.22 0.43 -13.34
CA ALA A 89 1.51 1.02 -12.03
C ALA A 89 2.38 0.10 -11.16
N TRP A 90 2.18 -1.23 -11.29
CA TRP A 90 2.95 -2.27 -10.64
C TRP A 90 4.34 -2.43 -11.27
N GLU A 91 4.46 -2.51 -12.60
CA GLU A 91 5.75 -2.55 -13.30
C GLU A 91 6.64 -1.35 -12.94
N ALA A 92 6.05 -0.16 -12.74
CA ALA A 92 6.78 1.01 -12.28
C ALA A 92 7.42 0.82 -10.88
N GLN A 93 6.92 -0.08 -10.02
CA GLN A 93 7.51 -0.40 -8.72
C GLN A 93 8.71 -1.36 -8.81
N LYS A 94 8.92 -2.01 -9.94
CA LYS A 94 10.03 -2.96 -10.13
C LYS A 94 11.29 -2.25 -10.66
N VAL A 95 12.44 -2.73 -10.23
CA VAL A 95 13.77 -2.51 -10.84
C VAL A 95 14.52 -3.84 -10.86
N ASP A 96 15.59 -3.93 -11.66
CA ASP A 96 16.43 -5.14 -11.79
C ASP A 96 15.63 -6.42 -12.06
N VAL A 97 14.63 -6.32 -12.94
CA VAL A 97 13.69 -7.42 -13.27
C VAL A 97 14.40 -8.50 -14.06
N GLN A 98 14.46 -9.71 -13.50
CA GLN A 98 14.95 -10.92 -14.13
C GLN A 98 13.78 -11.89 -14.30
N GLN A 99 13.11 -11.81 -15.44
CA GLN A 99 12.10 -12.80 -15.84
C GLN A 99 12.75 -14.16 -16.08
N PHE A 100 12.09 -15.25 -15.67
CA PHE A 100 12.52 -16.61 -16.00
C PHE A 100 11.93 -17.09 -17.33
N ALA A 101 12.62 -18.01 -18.00
CA ALA A 101 12.13 -18.64 -19.22
C ALA A 101 10.96 -19.60 -18.95
N GLU A 102 10.95 -20.22 -17.78
CA GLU A 102 9.89 -21.08 -17.25
C GLU A 102 9.74 -20.82 -15.73
N PRO A 103 8.58 -21.08 -15.11
CA PRO A 103 8.41 -20.87 -13.68
C PRO A 103 9.30 -21.79 -12.85
N ILE A 104 9.97 -21.24 -11.83
CA ILE A 104 10.90 -21.96 -10.94
C ILE A 104 10.23 -22.13 -9.58
N ALA A 105 10.32 -23.33 -9.00
CA ALA A 105 9.85 -23.59 -7.65
C ALA A 105 10.92 -23.20 -6.62
N TYR A 106 10.51 -22.47 -5.57
CA TYR A 106 11.35 -22.14 -4.43
C TYR A 106 10.81 -22.79 -3.15
N ASP A 107 11.72 -23.30 -2.33
CA ASP A 107 11.43 -23.73 -0.96
C ASP A 107 11.60 -22.57 0.02
N ALA A 108 10.83 -22.63 1.11
CA ALA A 108 10.91 -21.72 2.24
C ALA A 108 10.74 -22.55 3.53
N PRO A 109 11.54 -22.32 4.59
CA PRO A 109 11.51 -23.15 5.81
C PRO A 109 10.25 -22.95 6.66
N GLY A 110 9.45 -21.94 6.36
CA GLY A 110 8.22 -21.60 7.07
C GLY A 110 7.14 -21.04 6.15
N ALA A 111 6.04 -20.59 6.74
CA ALA A 111 5.05 -19.85 5.98
C ALA A 111 5.54 -18.41 5.73
N VAL A 112 5.38 -17.90 4.51
CA VAL A 112 5.78 -16.55 4.09
C VAL A 112 4.56 -15.72 3.69
N MET A 113 4.60 -14.41 3.89
CA MET A 113 3.49 -13.53 3.50
C MET A 113 3.50 -13.31 1.99
N LEU A 114 2.38 -13.61 1.32
CA LEU A 114 2.12 -13.25 -0.07
C LEU A 114 1.59 -11.81 -0.12
N TRP A 115 2.18 -10.98 -0.98
CA TRP A 115 1.87 -9.56 -1.09
C TRP A 115 1.31 -9.21 -2.48
N TRP A 116 0.35 -8.29 -2.51
CA TRP A 116 -0.13 -7.63 -3.72
C TRP A 116 0.09 -6.13 -3.61
N TYR A 117 0.47 -5.49 -4.71
CA TYR A 117 0.53 -4.02 -4.79
C TYR A 117 -0.82 -3.49 -5.27
N ASP A 118 -1.50 -2.68 -4.45
CA ASP A 118 -2.71 -1.95 -4.84
C ASP A 118 -2.33 -0.68 -5.63
N PRO A 119 -2.53 -0.67 -6.95
CA PRO A 119 -2.09 0.43 -7.81
C PRO A 119 -2.96 1.69 -7.66
N ILE A 120 -4.14 1.60 -7.03
CA ILE A 120 -5.00 2.76 -6.76
C ILE A 120 -4.49 3.53 -5.54
N SER A 121 -4.06 2.81 -4.49
CA SER A 121 -3.66 3.41 -3.21
C SER A 121 -2.14 3.47 -3.00
N GLY A 122 -1.35 2.84 -3.87
CA GLY A 122 0.10 2.72 -3.75
C GLY A 122 0.55 1.83 -2.58
N GLN A 123 -0.36 0.99 -2.05
CA GLN A 123 -0.14 0.20 -0.84
C GLN A 123 0.30 -1.22 -1.14
N TYR A 124 1.10 -1.79 -0.25
CA TYR A 124 1.41 -3.23 -0.24
C TYR A 124 0.43 -3.94 0.70
N VAL A 125 -0.42 -4.78 0.12
CA VAL A 125 -1.49 -5.52 0.81
C VAL A 125 -1.02 -6.96 1.02
N GLY A 126 -0.88 -7.39 2.27
CA GLY A 126 -0.69 -8.81 2.59
C GLY A 126 -1.97 -9.58 2.30
N LEU A 127 -1.90 -10.58 1.42
CA LEU A 127 -3.02 -11.44 1.05
C LEU A 127 -3.20 -12.62 2.01
N GLY A 128 -2.09 -13.11 2.59
CA GLY A 128 -2.09 -14.21 3.54
C GLY A 128 -0.74 -14.93 3.61
N TRP A 129 -0.63 -15.86 4.55
CA TRP A 129 0.57 -16.69 4.73
C TRP A 129 0.48 -17.95 3.88
N VAL A 130 1.47 -18.16 3.00
CA VAL A 130 1.58 -19.30 2.08
C VAL A 130 2.80 -20.17 2.43
N ARG A 131 2.84 -21.42 1.95
CA ARG A 131 3.94 -22.38 2.16
C ARG A 131 4.54 -22.82 0.82
N SER A 132 5.73 -23.42 0.86
CA SER A 132 6.37 -23.97 -0.35
C SER A 132 5.59 -25.16 -0.94
N PRO A 133 5.77 -25.49 -2.23
CA PRO A 133 6.62 -24.80 -3.22
C PRO A 133 6.04 -23.45 -3.65
N LEU A 134 6.88 -22.41 -3.70
CA LEU A 134 6.53 -21.09 -4.21
C LEU A 134 6.86 -21.05 -5.70
N ILE A 135 5.86 -20.96 -6.57
CA ILE A 135 6.07 -20.99 -8.03
C ILE A 135 6.31 -19.56 -8.53
N ALA A 136 7.58 -19.24 -8.77
CA ALA A 136 8.03 -17.92 -9.18
C ALA A 136 8.20 -17.81 -10.71
N SER A 137 7.76 -16.69 -11.30
CA SER A 137 7.94 -16.37 -12.72
C SER A 137 9.19 -15.52 -12.99
N GLY A 138 9.78 -14.91 -11.96
CA GLY A 138 10.99 -14.10 -12.05
C GLY A 138 11.40 -13.51 -10.71
N GLU A 139 12.56 -12.85 -10.68
CA GLU A 139 13.02 -12.03 -9.56
C GLU A 139 12.99 -10.54 -9.93
N PHE A 140 12.88 -9.68 -8.93
CA PHE A 140 13.04 -8.23 -9.09
C PHE A 140 13.43 -7.58 -7.76
N ARG A 141 13.75 -6.30 -7.80
CA ARG A 141 13.84 -5.45 -6.60
C ARG A 141 12.74 -4.41 -6.58
N LEU A 142 12.21 -4.12 -5.39
CA LEU A 142 11.25 -3.03 -5.18
C LEU A 142 11.96 -1.67 -5.22
N ARG A 143 11.50 -0.76 -6.08
CA ARG A 143 12.13 0.54 -6.37
C ARG A 143 12.36 1.41 -5.12
N TRP A 144 11.47 1.36 -4.14
CA TRP A 144 11.49 2.22 -2.95
C TRP A 144 12.34 1.68 -1.79
N SER A 145 12.58 0.36 -1.74
CA SER A 145 13.30 -0.30 -0.63
C SER A 145 14.57 -1.05 -1.06
N ALA A 146 14.76 -1.25 -2.38
CA ALA A 146 15.75 -2.14 -2.98
C ALA A 146 15.71 -3.60 -2.49
N LEU A 147 14.66 -4.00 -1.75
CA LEU A 147 14.46 -5.38 -1.30
C LEU A 147 14.19 -6.28 -2.51
N ALA A 148 14.86 -7.43 -2.55
CA ALA A 148 14.62 -8.46 -3.54
C ALA A 148 13.29 -9.18 -3.27
N ALA A 149 12.63 -9.61 -4.34
CA ALA A 149 11.34 -10.28 -4.31
C ALA A 149 11.21 -11.27 -5.47
N LEU A 150 10.45 -12.34 -5.24
CA LEU A 150 10.02 -13.26 -6.28
C LEU A 150 8.64 -12.85 -6.79
N ALA A 151 8.47 -12.74 -8.10
CA ALA A 151 7.17 -12.56 -8.73
C ALA A 151 6.42 -13.90 -8.73
N ILE A 152 5.28 -13.96 -8.03
CA ILE A 152 4.44 -15.15 -7.89
C ILE A 152 3.12 -14.89 -8.63
N PRO A 153 2.84 -15.57 -9.76
CA PRO A 153 1.50 -15.61 -10.32
C PRO A 153 0.52 -16.23 -9.32
N TYR A 154 -0.63 -15.60 -9.11
CA TYR A 154 -1.62 -16.02 -8.12
C TYR A 154 -3.03 -15.97 -8.69
N THR A 155 -3.69 -17.13 -8.70
CA THR A 155 -5.09 -17.32 -9.06
C THR A 155 -5.97 -17.15 -7.82
N ILE A 156 -6.83 -16.13 -7.84
CA ILE A 156 -7.66 -15.71 -6.71
C ILE A 156 -8.51 -16.87 -6.19
N ASN A 157 -8.36 -17.17 -4.90
CA ASN A 157 -9.08 -18.22 -4.16
C ASN A 157 -8.88 -19.65 -4.70
N VAL A 158 -7.82 -19.88 -5.49
CA VAL A 158 -7.43 -21.22 -5.99
C VAL A 158 -6.05 -21.59 -5.45
N ASP A 159 -5.06 -20.71 -5.62
CA ASP A 159 -3.68 -21.04 -5.28
C ASP A 159 -3.38 -20.89 -3.78
N TYR A 160 -2.44 -21.72 -3.30
CA TYR A 160 -1.92 -21.75 -1.92
C TYR A 160 -2.97 -21.91 -0.79
N GLY A 161 -4.23 -22.24 -1.12
CA GLY A 161 -5.31 -22.40 -0.14
C GLY A 161 -5.77 -21.09 0.51
N LEU A 162 -5.41 -19.93 -0.05
CA LEU A 162 -5.86 -18.63 0.44
C LEU A 162 -7.33 -18.38 0.09
N SER A 163 -8.08 -17.74 0.99
CA SER A 163 -9.43 -17.24 0.74
C SER A 163 -9.46 -15.74 1.03
N LEU A 164 -9.45 -14.93 -0.03
CA LEU A 164 -9.40 -13.48 0.07
C LEU A 164 -10.77 -12.91 0.48
N GLU A 165 -10.73 -11.88 1.34
CA GLU A 165 -11.93 -11.14 1.72
C GLU A 165 -12.57 -10.49 0.46
N PRO A 166 -13.91 -10.48 0.33
CA PRO A 166 -14.58 -9.83 -0.80
C PRO A 166 -14.18 -8.37 -1.05
N SER A 167 -13.79 -7.62 -0.02
CA SER A 167 -13.30 -6.24 -0.14
C SER A 167 -11.95 -6.14 -0.87
N VAL A 168 -11.05 -7.11 -0.65
CA VAL A 168 -9.76 -7.22 -1.36
C VAL A 168 -9.99 -7.58 -2.82
N ILE A 169 -10.89 -8.53 -3.09
CA ILE A 169 -11.28 -8.89 -4.46
C ILE A 169 -11.89 -7.67 -5.18
N GLN A 170 -12.76 -6.89 -4.52
CA GLN A 170 -13.30 -5.65 -5.08
C GLN A 170 -12.22 -4.59 -5.34
N ARG A 171 -11.18 -4.47 -4.49
CA ARG A 171 -10.01 -3.61 -4.78
C ARG A 171 -9.27 -4.07 -6.04
N ILE A 172 -8.97 -5.36 -6.15
CA ILE A 172 -8.30 -5.96 -7.32
C ILE A 172 -9.10 -5.68 -8.61
N ARG A 173 -10.43 -5.88 -8.60
CA ARG A 173 -11.29 -5.55 -9.74
C ARG A 173 -11.27 -4.06 -10.09
N ARG A 174 -11.37 -3.18 -9.09
CA ARG A 174 -11.31 -1.72 -9.30
C ARG A 174 -9.96 -1.26 -9.86
N ALA A 175 -8.87 -1.94 -9.50
CA ALA A 175 -7.52 -1.70 -10.00
C ALA A 175 -7.32 -2.08 -11.49
N GLY A 176 -8.34 -2.66 -12.14
CA GLY A 176 -8.33 -3.01 -13.57
C GLY A 176 -7.94 -4.45 -13.87
N TYR A 177 -7.75 -5.29 -12.85
CA TYR A 177 -7.48 -6.72 -13.04
C TYR A 177 -8.80 -7.47 -13.36
N SER A 178 -9.01 -7.73 -14.65
CA SER A 178 -10.22 -8.36 -15.19
C SER A 178 -10.21 -9.89 -15.18
N GLY A 179 -9.03 -10.53 -15.13
CA GLY A 179 -8.87 -11.98 -14.99
C GLY A 179 -8.73 -12.41 -13.53
N ASP A 180 -8.82 -13.72 -13.26
CA ASP A 180 -8.67 -14.27 -11.90
C ASP A 180 -7.21 -14.45 -11.47
N VAL A 181 -6.27 -14.33 -12.41
CA VAL A 181 -4.83 -14.33 -12.14
C VAL A 181 -4.33 -12.90 -11.98
N ILE A 182 -3.63 -12.65 -10.87
CA ILE A 182 -2.88 -11.43 -10.61
C ILE A 182 -1.41 -11.77 -10.37
N GLU A 183 -0.51 -10.81 -10.59
CA GLU A 183 0.85 -10.96 -10.10
C GLU A 183 0.93 -10.49 -8.65
N THR A 184 1.54 -11.33 -7.82
CA THR A 184 1.82 -11.10 -6.40
C THR A 184 3.31 -11.30 -6.17
N PHE A 185 3.79 -11.09 -4.96
CA PHE A 185 5.19 -11.34 -4.64
C PHE A 185 5.40 -11.83 -3.21
N VAL A 186 6.56 -12.46 -3.00
CA VAL A 186 7.14 -12.70 -1.68
C VAL A 186 8.48 -11.98 -1.61
N TYR A 187 8.86 -11.46 -0.44
CA TYR A 187 10.22 -10.95 -0.24
C TYR A 187 11.21 -12.11 -0.29
N LEU A 188 12.28 -11.98 -1.08
CA LEU A 188 13.32 -12.99 -1.22
C LEU A 188 14.28 -12.89 -0.03
N ALA A 189 14.02 -13.71 0.99
CA ALA A 189 14.89 -13.86 2.15
C ALA A 189 16.00 -14.90 1.87
N PRO A 190 17.17 -14.86 2.56
CA PRO A 190 18.32 -15.73 2.25
C PRO A 190 18.08 -17.23 2.45
N ASP A 191 17.03 -17.59 3.19
CA ASP A 191 16.57 -18.93 3.49
C ASP A 191 15.49 -19.43 2.50
N ILE A 192 15.07 -18.60 1.55
CA ILE A 192 14.20 -18.98 0.43
C ILE A 192 15.09 -19.31 -0.77
N THR A 193 15.09 -20.58 -1.21
CA THR A 193 16.03 -21.09 -2.21
C THR A 193 15.31 -21.83 -3.34
N PRO A 194 15.82 -21.77 -4.59
CA PRO A 194 15.26 -22.59 -5.67
C PRO A 194 15.44 -24.09 -5.38
N GLN A 195 14.50 -24.91 -5.88
CA GLN A 195 14.52 -26.38 -5.82
C GLN A 195 15.37 -27.01 -6.94
#